data_AF-A0A841RGL2-F1
#
_entry.id   AF-A0A841RGL2-F1
#
_cell.length_a   1.000
_cell.length_b   1.000
_cell.length_c   1.000
_cell.angle_alpha   90.00
_cell.angle_beta   90.00
_cell.angle_gamma   90.00
#
_symmetry.space_group_name_H-M   'P 1'
#
loop_
_entity.id
_entity.type
_entity.pdbx_description
1 polymer ?
#
loop_
_entity_poly.entity_id
_entity_poly.type
_entity_poly.pdbx_seq_one_letter_code
_entity_poly.pdbx_strand_id
1 'polypeptide(L)'
;MINNLHDFLHDFFELHDCEVHKTDEGLLHVKLTRELDEALMNRPFYWHYMDKLNQVGEPTTLQLDINKKQSESNGEWIHFGSPRLQQIFNFIEKKAKYTVLYEKRESTVQEPLYPWLICNLRVNYCGLQKKEVIYSIGLHLIHGAILLDMMNRLESLSFDRMMSDYTYTISPIIRPVSGLKRVYDFIESNIEQEDLTWAEQAMQTLNEEVELLQHFYYEENEEELFQQEKEDLTKRLYPTISIEIINAGIFYISNDSTSKLMMDK
;
A
#
# COMPACT_ATOMS: atom_id res chain seq x y z
N MET A 1 -8.72 2.61 8.62
CA MET A 1 -7.73 2.99 9.66
C MET A 1 -7.57 1.81 10.62
N ILE A 2 -6.34 1.52 11.07
CA ILE A 2 -6.10 0.48 12.09
C ILE A 2 -6.62 1.02 13.42
N ASN A 3 -7.86 0.67 13.77
CA ASN A 3 -8.48 1.13 15.01
C ASN A 3 -8.02 0.28 16.21
N ASN A 4 -7.52 -0.93 15.96
CA ASN A 4 -7.01 -1.83 16.98
C ASN A 4 -5.68 -2.46 16.54
N LEU A 5 -4.58 -2.07 17.19
CA LEU A 5 -3.23 -2.59 16.91
C LEU A 5 -3.15 -4.09 17.22
N HIS A 6 -3.88 -4.56 18.24
CA HIS A 6 -3.89 -5.97 18.62
C HIS A 6 -4.45 -6.83 17.48
N ASP A 7 -5.63 -6.49 16.97
CA ASP A 7 -6.30 -7.28 15.93
C ASP A 7 -5.49 -7.25 14.64
N PHE A 8 -4.94 -6.09 14.27
CA PHE A 8 -4.03 -5.99 13.12
C PHE A 8 -2.82 -6.92 13.22
N LEU A 9 -2.14 -6.96 14.38
CA LEU A 9 -0.98 -7.82 14.56
C LEU A 9 -1.37 -9.30 14.53
N HIS A 10 -2.48 -9.66 15.18
CA HIS A 10 -3.00 -11.01 15.16
C HIS A 10 -3.29 -11.47 13.73
N ASP A 11 -4.09 -10.70 12.98
CA ASP A 11 -4.44 -10.99 11.59
C ASP A 11 -3.21 -11.07 10.71
N PHE A 12 -2.24 -10.16 10.90
CA PHE A 12 -0.97 -10.19 10.16
C PHE A 12 -0.22 -11.49 10.38
N PHE A 13 -0.04 -11.94 11.62
CA PHE A 13 0.73 -13.15 11.90
C PHE A 13 -0.03 -14.42 11.50
N GLU A 14 -1.36 -14.45 11.66
CA GLU A 14 -2.20 -15.56 11.20
C GLU A 14 -2.17 -15.70 9.68
N LEU A 15 -2.25 -14.60 8.94
CA LEU A 15 -2.16 -14.60 7.46
C LEU A 15 -0.80 -15.08 6.92
N HIS A 16 0.24 -15.06 7.74
CA HIS A 16 1.58 -15.55 7.40
C HIS A 16 1.89 -16.91 8.04
N ASP A 17 0.85 -17.66 8.43
CA ASP A 17 0.94 -19.01 8.99
C ASP A 17 1.85 -19.11 10.22
N CYS A 18 1.94 -18.05 11.02
CA CYS A 18 2.67 -18.07 12.29
C CYS A 18 1.82 -18.75 13.38
N GLU A 19 2.48 -19.46 14.31
CA GLU A 19 1.80 -19.99 15.48
C GLU A 19 1.61 -18.86 16.50
N VAL A 20 0.40 -18.29 16.54
CA VAL A 20 0.04 -17.22 17.47
C VAL A 20 -0.56 -17.84 18.73
N HIS A 21 0.15 -17.70 19.86
CA HIS A 21 -0.33 -18.04 21.18
C HIS A 21 -0.76 -16.75 21.90
N LYS A 22 -2.08 -16.59 22.09
CA LYS A 22 -2.64 -15.45 22.80
C LYS A 22 -2.52 -15.64 24.31
N THR A 23 -2.03 -14.62 25.01
CA THR A 23 -2.06 -14.55 26.47
C THR A 23 -3.10 -13.49 26.89
N ASP A 24 -3.83 -13.73 27.98
CA ASP A 24 -5.01 -12.95 28.41
C ASP A 24 -4.75 -11.45 28.72
N GLU A 25 -3.51 -10.98 28.67
CA GLU A 25 -3.11 -9.65 29.16
C GLU A 25 -2.63 -8.66 28.07
N GLY A 26 -2.84 -8.98 26.78
CA GLY A 26 -2.36 -8.15 25.66
C GLY A 26 -0.90 -8.42 25.26
N LEU A 27 -0.38 -9.55 25.74
CA LEU A 27 0.87 -10.18 25.32
C LEU A 27 0.60 -11.16 24.17
N LEU A 28 1.28 -10.95 23.06
CA LEU A 28 1.23 -11.81 21.88
C LEU A 28 2.52 -12.62 21.80
N HIS A 29 2.43 -13.94 21.91
CA HIS A 29 3.56 -14.84 21.70
C HIS A 29 3.42 -15.47 20.32
N VAL A 30 4.33 -15.12 19.41
CA VAL A 30 4.25 -15.56 18.02
C VAL A 30 5.50 -16.31 17.65
N LYS A 31 5.36 -17.58 17.31
CA LYS A 31 6.45 -18.31 16.67
C LYS A 31 6.46 -17.95 15.19
N LEU A 32 7.53 -17.30 14.76
CA LEU A 32 7.63 -16.79 13.40
C LEU A 32 7.79 -17.95 12.40
N THR A 33 7.39 -17.71 11.17
CA THR A 33 7.85 -18.53 10.04
C THR A 33 9.27 -18.14 9.66
N ARG A 34 9.95 -18.99 8.88
CA ARG A 34 11.29 -18.67 8.36
C ARG A 34 11.33 -17.31 7.65
N GLU A 35 10.36 -17.03 6.78
CA GLU A 35 10.31 -15.77 6.02
C GLU A 35 10.22 -14.54 6.94
N LEU A 36 9.33 -14.59 7.94
CA LEU A 36 9.18 -13.49 8.89
C LEU A 36 10.34 -13.42 9.89
N ASP A 37 10.99 -14.52 10.26
CA ASP A 37 12.21 -14.51 11.06
C ASP A 37 13.37 -13.83 10.31
N GLU A 38 13.59 -14.16 9.04
CA GLU A 38 14.58 -13.49 8.19
C GLU A 38 14.29 -11.98 8.08
N ALA A 39 13.03 -11.60 7.87
CA ALA A 39 12.62 -10.22 7.62
C ALA A 39 12.54 -9.34 8.88
N LEU A 40 11.99 -9.86 9.98
CA LEU A 40 11.73 -9.09 11.20
C LEU A 40 12.88 -9.20 12.20
N MET A 41 13.57 -10.34 12.27
CA MET A 41 14.70 -10.53 13.20
C MET A 41 16.06 -10.17 12.56
N ASN A 42 16.09 -9.79 11.27
CA ASN A 42 17.30 -9.55 10.50
C ASN A 42 18.28 -10.74 10.57
N ARG A 43 17.77 -11.98 10.42
CA ARG A 43 18.55 -13.23 10.49
C ARG A 43 18.83 -13.94 9.15
N PRO A 44 19.02 -13.27 8.00
CA PRO A 44 19.23 -13.97 6.72
C PRO A 44 20.50 -14.84 6.71
N PHE A 45 21.56 -14.43 7.41
CA PHE A 45 22.80 -15.19 7.49
C PHE A 45 22.68 -16.48 8.31
N TYR A 46 21.80 -16.52 9.31
CA TYR A 46 21.52 -17.72 10.09
C TYR A 46 20.87 -18.78 9.19
N TRP A 47 19.83 -18.39 8.46
CA TRP A 47 19.13 -19.30 7.56
C TRP A 47 20.00 -19.76 6.39
N HIS A 48 20.83 -18.86 5.82
CA HIS A 48 21.81 -19.23 4.81
C HIS A 48 22.83 -20.27 5.33
N TYR A 49 23.21 -20.18 6.60
CA TYR A 49 24.10 -21.15 7.23
C TYR A 49 23.40 -22.50 7.47
N MET A 50 22.14 -22.49 7.96
CA MET A 50 21.33 -23.70 8.13
C MET A 50 21.12 -24.44 6.80
N ASP A 51 20.82 -23.72 5.72
CA ASP A 51 20.67 -24.29 4.37
C ASP A 51 21.97 -24.94 3.88
N LYS A 52 23.11 -24.26 4.07
CA LYS A 52 24.42 -24.81 3.68
C LYS A 52 24.76 -26.10 4.41
N LEU A 53 24.28 -26.26 5.63
CA LEU A 53 24.49 -27.46 6.43
C LEU A 53 23.41 -28.53 6.18
N ASN A 54 22.43 -28.29 5.32
CA ASN A 54 21.23 -29.11 5.16
C ASN A 54 20.53 -29.40 6.51
N GLN A 55 20.53 -28.42 7.42
CA GLN A 55 19.87 -28.50 8.71
C GLN A 55 18.54 -27.74 8.70
N VAL A 56 17.58 -28.21 9.47
CA VAL A 56 16.32 -27.49 9.70
C VAL A 56 16.60 -26.40 10.74
N GLY A 57 16.56 -25.14 10.33
CA GLY A 57 16.68 -24.00 11.26
C GLY A 57 15.43 -23.87 12.14
N GLU A 58 15.60 -23.29 13.32
CA GLU A 58 14.52 -22.99 14.26
C GLU A 58 14.20 -21.50 14.23
N PRO A 59 12.97 -21.12 13.80
CA PRO A 59 12.52 -19.73 13.85
C PRO A 59 12.39 -19.22 15.29
N THR A 60 12.58 -17.91 15.48
CA THR A 60 12.47 -17.30 16.80
C THR A 60 11.00 -17.11 17.22
N THR A 61 10.72 -17.24 18.50
CA THR A 61 9.46 -16.78 19.10
C THR A 61 9.57 -15.32 19.52
N LEU A 62 8.69 -14.50 18.99
CA LEU A 62 8.55 -13.08 19.27
C LEU A 62 7.51 -12.88 20.39
N GLN A 63 7.85 -12.08 21.40
CA GLN A 63 6.93 -11.68 22.46
C GLN A 63 6.65 -10.19 22.29
N LEU A 64 5.40 -9.82 21.98
CA LEU A 64 4.98 -8.43 21.83
C LEU A 64 4.02 -8.04 22.95
N ASP A 65 4.29 -6.92 23.59
CA ASP A 65 3.40 -6.33 24.58
C ASP A 65 2.72 -5.09 23.99
N ILE A 66 1.39 -5.13 23.88
CA ILE A 66 0.60 -4.01 23.33
C ILE A 66 0.18 -3.05 24.45
N ASN A 67 0.17 -3.50 25.70
CA ASN A 67 -0.30 -2.77 26.87
C ASN A 67 0.88 -2.48 27.81
N LYS A 68 1.52 -1.31 27.67
CA LYS A 68 2.64 -0.81 28.51
C LYS A 68 2.38 -0.74 30.04
N LYS A 69 1.28 -1.29 30.54
CA LYS A 69 0.85 -1.20 31.94
C LYS A 69 1.59 -2.16 32.86
N GLN A 70 2.31 -3.17 32.36
CA GLN A 70 3.01 -4.13 33.20
C GLN A 70 4.52 -3.91 33.14
N SER A 71 5.10 -3.55 34.27
CA SER A 71 6.55 -3.37 34.47
C SER A 71 7.35 -4.68 34.54
N GLU A 72 6.72 -5.84 34.28
CA GLU A 72 7.32 -7.18 34.41
C GLU A 72 7.16 -8.05 33.15
N SER A 73 6.62 -7.53 32.06
CA SER A 73 6.54 -8.30 30.81
C SER A 73 7.93 -8.39 30.15
N ASN A 74 8.36 -9.61 29.81
CA ASN A 74 9.59 -9.86 29.02
C ASN A 74 9.40 -9.54 27.52
N GLY A 75 8.24 -9.01 27.13
CA GLY A 75 7.87 -8.72 25.75
C GLY A 75 8.38 -7.36 25.27
N GLU A 76 8.63 -7.25 23.97
CA GLU A 76 8.92 -5.99 23.31
C GLU A 76 7.64 -5.13 23.25
N TRP A 77 7.66 -3.94 23.87
CA TRP A 77 6.52 -3.04 23.83
C TRP A 77 6.28 -2.51 22.41
N ILE A 78 5.09 -2.78 21.85
CA ILE A 78 4.71 -2.40 20.48
C ILE A 78 3.65 -1.30 20.48
N HIS A 79 3.91 -0.25 19.70
CA HIS A 79 3.00 0.87 19.45
C HIS A 79 3.22 1.42 18.04
N PHE A 80 2.42 2.38 17.59
CA PHE A 80 2.49 2.92 16.22
C PHE A 80 3.85 3.49 15.80
N GLY A 81 4.68 3.91 16.76
CA GLY A 81 6.04 4.43 16.52
C GLY A 81 7.15 3.40 16.78
N SER A 82 6.81 2.16 17.09
CA SER A 82 7.80 1.12 17.39
C SER A 82 8.56 0.68 16.12
N PRO A 83 9.88 0.41 16.21
CA PRO A 83 10.66 -0.08 15.08
C PRO A 83 10.10 -1.39 14.49
N ARG A 84 9.60 -2.29 15.35
CA ARG A 84 9.02 -3.56 14.92
C ARG A 84 7.80 -3.38 14.01
N LEU A 85 6.89 -2.49 14.39
CA LEU A 85 5.70 -2.23 13.57
C LEU A 85 6.09 -1.61 12.23
N GLN A 86 7.10 -0.71 12.21
CA GLN A 86 7.65 -0.18 10.96
C GLN A 86 8.26 -1.28 10.08
N GLN A 87 8.96 -2.26 10.66
CA GLN A 87 9.45 -3.42 9.91
C GLN A 87 8.31 -4.24 9.29
N ILE A 88 7.22 -4.47 10.04
CA ILE A 88 6.02 -5.15 9.54
C ILE A 88 5.40 -4.37 8.37
N PHE A 89 5.22 -3.06 8.51
CA PHE A 89 4.69 -2.23 7.42
C PHE A 89 5.60 -2.26 6.19
N ASN A 90 6.91 -2.11 6.36
CA ASN A 90 7.88 -2.21 5.26
C ASN A 90 7.85 -3.59 4.59
N PHE A 91 7.63 -4.66 5.35
CA PHE A 91 7.47 -6.00 4.80
C PHE A 91 6.20 -6.11 3.95
N ILE A 92 5.06 -5.63 4.47
CA ILE A 92 3.78 -5.59 3.74
C ILE A 92 3.91 -4.77 2.46
N GLU A 93 4.49 -3.57 2.52
CA GLU A 93 4.69 -2.71 1.35
C GLU A 93 5.54 -3.37 0.27
N LYS A 94 6.49 -4.23 0.65
CA LYS A 94 7.35 -4.95 -0.30
C LYS A 94 6.67 -6.17 -0.89
N LYS A 95 5.91 -6.92 -0.10
CA LYS A 95 5.40 -8.26 -0.44
C LYS A 95 3.93 -8.29 -0.87
N ALA A 96 3.11 -7.33 -0.45
CA ALA A 96 1.68 -7.28 -0.70
C ALA A 96 1.29 -6.26 -1.81
N LYS A 97 2.17 -6.03 -2.79
CA LYS A 97 1.93 -5.07 -3.88
C LYS A 97 0.90 -5.55 -4.90
N TYR A 98 0.82 -6.86 -5.11
CA TYR A 98 -0.11 -7.45 -6.04
C TYR A 98 -0.80 -8.69 -5.48
N THR A 99 -2.06 -8.90 -5.85
CA THR A 99 -2.83 -10.09 -5.46
C THR A 99 -3.76 -10.56 -6.56
N VAL A 100 -4.19 -11.82 -6.45
CA VAL A 100 -5.32 -12.35 -7.21
C VAL A 100 -6.28 -12.96 -6.21
N LEU A 101 -7.53 -12.52 -6.25
CA LEU A 101 -8.58 -12.95 -5.33
C LEU A 101 -9.85 -13.36 -6.08
N TYR A 102 -10.61 -14.25 -5.49
CA TYR A 102 -11.86 -14.79 -6.01
C TYR A 102 -12.96 -14.53 -5.00
N GLU A 103 -14.12 -14.05 -5.45
CA GLU A 103 -15.29 -13.91 -4.59
C GLU A 103 -15.67 -15.29 -4.04
N LYS A 104 -15.84 -15.37 -2.71
CA LYS A 104 -16.29 -16.61 -2.06
C LYS A 104 -17.76 -16.83 -2.37
N ARG A 105 -18.07 -18.00 -2.92
CA ARG A 105 -19.43 -18.38 -3.33
C ARG A 105 -19.79 -19.73 -2.77
N GLU A 106 -20.97 -19.84 -2.19
CA GLU A 106 -21.58 -21.12 -1.84
C GLU A 106 -22.68 -21.38 -2.86
N SER A 107 -22.28 -21.88 -4.04
CA SER A 107 -23.22 -22.22 -5.10
C SER A 107 -23.16 -23.70 -5.42
N THR A 108 -24.31 -24.23 -5.83
CA THR A 108 -24.46 -25.60 -6.34
C THR A 108 -24.48 -25.63 -7.87
N VAL A 109 -24.45 -24.47 -8.52
CA VAL A 109 -24.49 -24.30 -9.97
C VAL A 109 -23.19 -23.64 -10.41
N GLN A 110 -22.73 -23.97 -11.61
CA GLN A 110 -21.53 -23.35 -12.18
C GLN A 110 -21.73 -21.85 -12.40
N GLU A 111 -20.92 -21.03 -11.75
CA GLU A 111 -21.00 -19.57 -11.81
C GLU A 111 -19.72 -18.94 -12.39
N PRO A 112 -19.84 -18.06 -13.40
CA PRO A 112 -18.70 -17.31 -13.92
C PRO A 112 -18.31 -16.16 -12.99
N LEU A 113 -17.01 -15.99 -12.80
CA LEU A 113 -16.41 -14.83 -12.15
C LEU A 113 -15.66 -13.97 -13.17
N TYR A 114 -15.91 -12.67 -13.12
CA TYR A 114 -15.42 -11.68 -14.07
C TYR A 114 -14.22 -10.93 -13.52
N PRO A 115 -13.17 -10.71 -14.32
CA PRO A 115 -11.94 -10.08 -13.87
C PRO A 115 -12.10 -8.56 -13.74
N TRP A 116 -11.83 -8.07 -12.53
CA TRP A 116 -11.68 -6.66 -12.19
C TRP A 116 -10.23 -6.36 -11.83
N LEU A 117 -9.62 -5.38 -12.49
CA LEU A 117 -8.36 -4.81 -12.06
C LEU A 117 -8.66 -3.73 -11.01
N ILE A 118 -8.26 -3.97 -9.78
CA ILE A 118 -8.36 -2.99 -8.70
C ILE A 118 -6.99 -2.39 -8.47
N CYS A 119 -6.93 -1.06 -8.37
CA CYS A 119 -5.71 -0.30 -8.19
C CYS A 119 -5.93 0.77 -7.13
N ASN A 120 -5.05 0.80 -6.14
CA ASN A 120 -5.00 1.87 -5.16
C ASN A 120 -3.79 2.73 -5.46
N LEU A 121 -4.04 4.01 -5.72
CA LEU A 121 -3.06 4.98 -6.20
C LEU A 121 -2.95 6.13 -5.22
N ARG A 122 -1.75 6.63 -5.01
CA ARG A 122 -1.46 7.87 -4.30
C ARG A 122 -1.11 8.94 -5.32
N VAL A 123 -1.80 10.08 -5.25
CA VAL A 123 -1.46 11.28 -6.02
C VAL A 123 -0.96 12.33 -5.03
N ASN A 124 0.30 12.71 -5.17
CA ASN A 124 0.93 13.76 -4.37
C ASN A 124 1.05 15.02 -5.21
N TYR A 125 0.51 16.12 -4.70
CA TYR A 125 0.68 17.46 -5.23
C TYR A 125 1.74 18.14 -4.36
N CYS A 126 2.88 18.46 -4.95
CA CYS A 126 4.01 19.12 -4.32
C CYS A 126 4.18 20.51 -4.91
N GLY A 127 4.43 21.51 -4.08
CA GLY A 127 4.69 22.90 -4.47
C GLY A 127 4.76 23.75 -3.21
N LEU A 128 4.08 24.89 -3.20
CA LEU A 128 3.95 25.72 -1.99
C LEU A 128 3.30 24.96 -0.82
N GLN A 129 2.35 24.08 -1.14
CA GLN A 129 1.70 23.18 -0.19
C GLN A 129 1.84 21.74 -0.67
N LYS A 130 1.85 20.80 0.27
CA LYS A 130 1.79 19.36 -0.01
C LYS A 130 0.38 18.86 0.24
N LYS A 131 -0.24 18.26 -0.77
CA LYS A 131 -1.54 17.59 -0.68
C LYS A 131 -1.38 16.15 -1.16
N GLU A 132 -1.90 15.21 -0.40
CA GLU A 132 -1.94 13.80 -0.77
C GLU A 132 -3.39 13.36 -0.93
N VAL A 133 -3.69 12.63 -2.01
CA VAL A 133 -4.99 12.03 -2.27
C VAL A 133 -4.80 10.57 -2.63
N ILE A 134 -5.60 9.70 -2.02
CA ILE A 134 -5.61 8.27 -2.35
C ILE A 134 -6.86 7.97 -3.18
N TYR A 135 -6.66 7.36 -4.34
CA TYR A 135 -7.72 6.89 -5.21
C TYR A 135 -7.80 5.37 -5.17
N SER A 136 -9.01 4.84 -5.00
CA SER A 136 -9.29 3.42 -5.16
C SER A 136 -10.12 3.20 -6.41
N ILE A 137 -9.56 2.52 -7.40
CA ILE A 137 -10.15 2.39 -8.74
C ILE A 137 -10.34 0.92 -9.09
N GLY A 138 -11.53 0.58 -9.57
CA GLY A 138 -11.85 -0.70 -10.18
C GLY A 138 -12.06 -0.55 -11.69
N LEU A 139 -11.36 -1.35 -12.48
CA LEU A 139 -11.53 -1.45 -13.93
C LEU A 139 -12.02 -2.84 -14.30
N HIS A 140 -13.20 -2.94 -14.91
CA HIS A 140 -13.70 -4.21 -15.41
C HIS A 140 -12.94 -4.63 -16.68
N LEU A 141 -12.21 -5.76 -16.64
CA LEU A 141 -11.28 -6.15 -17.72
C LEU A 141 -11.95 -6.77 -18.97
N ILE A 142 -13.28 -6.88 -18.99
CA ILE A 142 -14.04 -7.28 -20.19
C ILE A 142 -14.47 -6.05 -21.01
N HIS A 143 -15.31 -5.17 -20.46
CA HIS A 143 -15.86 -4.02 -21.19
C HIS A 143 -15.19 -2.69 -20.83
N GLY A 144 -14.34 -2.63 -19.80
CA GLY A 144 -13.55 -1.45 -19.47
C GLY A 144 -14.27 -0.38 -18.66
N ALA A 145 -15.34 -0.72 -17.93
CA ALA A 145 -15.96 0.25 -17.01
C ALA A 145 -15.00 0.58 -15.87
N ILE A 146 -14.97 1.85 -15.47
CA ILE A 146 -14.16 2.37 -14.36
C ILE A 146 -15.10 2.76 -13.22
N LEU A 147 -14.79 2.30 -12.01
CA LEU A 147 -15.48 2.67 -10.78
C LEU A 147 -14.47 3.27 -9.79
N LEU A 148 -14.89 4.34 -9.12
CA LEU A 148 -14.18 4.94 -8.00
C LEU A 148 -14.62 4.30 -6.67
N ASP A 149 -13.85 4.57 -5.61
CA ASP A 149 -14.07 4.09 -4.24
C ASP A 149 -14.22 2.57 -4.15
N MET A 150 -13.44 1.86 -4.98
CA MET A 150 -13.59 0.43 -5.16
C MET A 150 -13.37 -0.36 -3.86
N MET A 151 -12.42 0.03 -3.01
CA MET A 151 -12.22 -0.63 -1.72
C MET A 151 -13.47 -0.59 -0.83
N ASN A 152 -14.17 0.56 -0.75
CA ASN A 152 -15.39 0.69 0.05
C ASN A 152 -16.50 -0.22 -0.48
N ARG A 153 -16.62 -0.31 -1.81
CA ARG A 153 -17.62 -1.17 -2.47
C ARG A 153 -17.35 -2.66 -2.22
N LEU A 154 -16.06 -3.03 -2.15
CA LEU A 154 -15.60 -4.39 -1.88
C LEU A 154 -15.77 -4.82 -0.43
N GLU A 155 -15.94 -3.91 0.54
CA GLU A 155 -16.12 -4.26 1.96
C GLU A 155 -17.30 -5.20 2.22
N SER A 156 -18.34 -5.12 1.37
CA SER A 156 -19.52 -5.97 1.46
C SER A 156 -19.33 -7.40 0.94
N LEU A 157 -18.20 -7.66 0.27
CA LEU A 157 -17.92 -8.93 -0.40
C LEU A 157 -16.82 -9.70 0.34
N SER A 158 -16.91 -11.03 0.31
CA SER A 158 -15.90 -11.92 0.87
C SER A 158 -15.03 -12.50 -0.23
N PHE A 159 -13.71 -12.53 -0.01
CA PHE A 159 -12.72 -12.98 -0.99
C PHE A 159 -11.79 -14.04 -0.42
N ASP A 160 -11.29 -14.90 -1.30
CA ASP A 160 -10.29 -15.93 -1.00
C ASP A 160 -9.24 -16.00 -2.12
N ARG A 161 -8.05 -16.53 -1.81
CA ARG A 161 -6.99 -16.83 -2.80
C ARG A 161 -7.32 -18.08 -3.60
N MET A 162 -8.19 -18.95 -3.09
CA MET A 162 -8.66 -20.15 -3.78
C MET A 162 -10.08 -19.94 -4.33
N MET A 163 -10.33 -20.49 -5.53
CA MET A 163 -11.67 -20.50 -6.10
C MET A 163 -12.59 -21.38 -5.27
N SER A 164 -13.82 -20.93 -5.04
CA SER A 164 -14.86 -21.77 -4.44
C SER A 164 -15.30 -22.86 -5.41
N ASP A 165 -15.82 -23.95 -4.88
CA ASP A 165 -16.39 -25.03 -5.70
C ASP A 165 -17.48 -24.47 -6.64
N TYR A 166 -17.58 -25.07 -7.83
CA TYR A 166 -18.51 -24.64 -8.88
C TYR A 166 -18.32 -23.20 -9.41
N THR A 167 -17.15 -22.59 -9.22
CA THR A 167 -16.83 -21.30 -9.86
C THR A 167 -15.79 -21.46 -10.97
N TYR A 168 -15.85 -20.60 -11.98
CA TYR A 168 -14.83 -20.53 -13.04
C TYR A 168 -14.56 -19.09 -13.47
N THR A 169 -13.34 -18.83 -13.94
CA THR A 169 -12.91 -17.49 -14.33
C THR A 169 -13.20 -17.20 -15.81
N ILE A 170 -13.62 -15.97 -16.08
CA ILE A 170 -13.69 -15.43 -17.43
C ILE A 170 -12.34 -14.80 -17.80
N SER A 171 -11.85 -15.11 -18.99
CA SER A 171 -10.58 -14.56 -19.49
C SER A 171 -10.73 -13.06 -19.78
N PRO A 172 -9.80 -12.21 -19.30
CA PRO A 172 -9.85 -10.78 -19.54
C PRO A 172 -9.61 -10.46 -21.02
N ILE A 173 -10.49 -9.65 -21.61
CA ILE A 173 -10.31 -9.12 -22.98
C ILE A 173 -9.23 -8.02 -22.97
N ILE A 174 -9.28 -7.17 -21.95
CA ILE A 174 -8.31 -6.12 -21.69
C ILE A 174 -7.20 -6.71 -20.82
N ARG A 175 -5.98 -6.75 -21.35
CA ARG A 175 -4.83 -7.24 -20.58
C ARG A 175 -4.57 -6.35 -19.36
N PRO A 176 -4.15 -6.90 -18.21
CA PRO A 176 -3.91 -6.12 -16.99
C PRO A 176 -2.99 -4.91 -17.19
N VAL A 177 -1.91 -5.05 -17.96
CA VAL A 177 -0.98 -3.94 -18.28
C VAL A 177 -1.69 -2.82 -19.04
N SER A 178 -2.52 -3.16 -20.03
CA SER A 178 -3.34 -2.18 -20.76
C SER A 178 -4.41 -1.57 -19.87
N GLY A 179 -4.94 -2.34 -18.92
CA GLY A 179 -5.88 -1.86 -17.93
C GLY A 179 -5.26 -0.83 -16.99
N LEU A 180 -4.05 -1.09 -16.49
CA LEU A 180 -3.29 -0.13 -15.68
C LEU A 180 -3.08 1.18 -16.41
N LYS A 181 -2.69 1.12 -17.68
CA LYS A 181 -2.55 2.33 -18.50
C LYS A 181 -3.86 3.13 -18.55
N ARG A 182 -5.01 2.48 -18.75
CA ARG A 182 -6.31 3.17 -18.75
C ARG A 182 -6.64 3.83 -17.42
N VAL A 183 -6.26 3.20 -16.31
CA VAL A 183 -6.43 3.79 -14.96
C VAL A 183 -5.54 5.03 -14.81
N TYR A 184 -4.30 4.99 -15.29
CA TYR A 184 -3.42 6.16 -15.33
C TYR A 184 -3.98 7.28 -16.19
N ASP A 185 -4.35 7.00 -17.45
CA ASP A 185 -4.92 7.97 -18.38
C ASP A 185 -6.19 8.62 -17.80
N PHE A 186 -7.00 7.86 -17.07
CA PHE A 186 -8.19 8.35 -16.37
C PHE A 186 -7.83 9.32 -15.22
N ILE A 187 -6.85 8.99 -14.38
CA ILE A 187 -6.39 9.88 -13.30
C ILE A 187 -5.76 11.14 -13.88
N GLU A 188 -4.91 11.02 -14.89
CA GLU A 188 -4.28 12.15 -15.58
C GLU A 188 -5.35 13.11 -16.14
N SER A 189 -6.35 12.57 -16.83
CA SER A 189 -7.48 13.37 -17.35
C SER A 189 -8.28 14.08 -16.25
N ASN A 190 -8.42 13.46 -15.07
CA ASN A 190 -9.09 14.11 -13.93
C ASN A 190 -8.25 15.26 -13.38
N ILE A 191 -6.93 15.06 -13.24
CA ILE A 191 -5.99 16.07 -12.76
C ILE A 191 -5.96 17.28 -13.71
N GLU A 192 -5.97 17.06 -15.02
CA GLU A 192 -6.01 18.14 -16.02
C GLU A 192 -7.28 19.00 -15.93
N GLN A 193 -8.36 18.47 -15.38
CA GLN A 193 -9.63 19.18 -15.18
C GLN A 193 -9.72 19.88 -13.81
N GLU A 194 -8.79 19.60 -12.89
CA GLU A 194 -8.73 20.26 -11.59
C GLU A 194 -8.25 21.72 -11.72
N ASP A 195 -8.53 22.51 -10.68
CA ASP A 195 -8.03 23.87 -10.60
C ASP A 195 -6.50 23.88 -10.39
N LEU A 196 -5.77 24.48 -11.34
CA LEU A 196 -4.30 24.56 -11.35
C LEU A 196 -3.76 25.83 -10.69
N THR A 197 -4.60 26.65 -10.06
CA THR A 197 -4.19 27.87 -9.35
C THR A 197 -3.06 27.64 -8.35
N TRP A 198 -3.05 26.48 -7.68
CA TRP A 198 -2.00 26.12 -6.73
C TRP A 198 -0.61 26.02 -7.39
N ALA A 199 -0.55 25.54 -8.63
CA ALA A 199 0.70 25.37 -9.38
C ALA A 199 1.21 26.72 -9.88
N GLU A 200 0.30 27.59 -10.34
CA GLU A 200 0.62 28.96 -10.73
C GLU A 200 1.19 29.76 -9.55
N GLN A 201 0.55 29.68 -8.37
CA GLN A 201 1.03 30.31 -7.14
C GLN A 201 2.40 29.78 -6.73
N ALA A 202 2.61 28.46 -6.78
CA ALA A 202 3.90 27.84 -6.45
C ALA A 202 5.03 28.32 -7.39
N MET A 203 4.76 28.43 -8.70
CA MET A 203 5.72 28.99 -9.66
C MET A 203 6.00 30.47 -9.40
N GLN A 204 4.98 31.25 -9.10
CA GLN A 204 5.17 32.68 -8.80
C GLN A 204 6.06 32.85 -7.57
N THR A 205 5.76 32.16 -6.47
CA THR A 205 6.58 32.21 -5.25
C THR A 205 8.00 31.70 -5.50
N LEU A 206 8.18 30.63 -6.28
CA LEU A 206 9.52 30.15 -6.64
C LEU A 206 10.33 31.22 -7.39
N ASN A 207 9.72 31.92 -8.35
CA ASN A 207 10.41 32.98 -9.08
C ASN A 207 10.79 34.15 -8.17
N GLU A 208 9.86 34.60 -7.31
CA GLU A 208 10.11 35.68 -6.34
C GLU A 208 11.26 35.32 -5.37
N GLU A 209 11.28 34.09 -4.86
CA GLU A 209 12.34 33.60 -3.96
C GLU A 209 13.69 33.47 -4.66
N VAL A 210 13.71 32.99 -5.91
CA VAL A 210 14.95 32.90 -6.72
C VAL A 210 15.48 34.28 -7.08
N GLU A 211 14.61 35.23 -7.42
CA GLU A 211 15.00 36.63 -7.66
C GLU A 211 15.59 37.26 -6.40
N LEU A 212 14.95 37.07 -5.25
CA LEU A 212 15.46 37.55 -3.96
C LEU A 212 16.83 36.94 -3.64
N LEU A 213 16.97 35.63 -3.84
CA LEU A 213 18.24 34.91 -3.68
C LEU A 213 19.33 35.50 -4.59
N GLN A 214 19.02 35.79 -5.86
CA GLN A 214 19.97 36.41 -6.79
C GLN A 214 20.48 37.77 -6.29
N HIS A 215 19.62 38.59 -5.69
CA HIS A 215 20.02 39.88 -5.14
C HIS A 215 20.98 39.75 -3.95
N PHE A 216 20.77 38.75 -3.08
CA PHE A 216 21.67 38.49 -1.94
C PHE A 216 23.07 38.04 -2.39
N TYR A 217 23.15 37.13 -3.36
CA TYR A 217 24.42 36.55 -3.80
C TYR A 217 25.16 37.38 -4.87
N TYR A 218 24.56 38.44 -5.41
CA TYR A 218 25.18 39.31 -6.42
C TYR A 218 26.47 39.99 -5.92
N GLU A 219 26.57 40.29 -4.63
CA GLU A 219 27.73 40.98 -4.05
C GLU A 219 28.80 40.03 -3.47
N GLU A 220 28.45 38.78 -3.16
CA GLU A 220 29.30 37.86 -2.38
C GLU A 220 30.18 36.93 -3.26
N ASN A 221 29.94 36.84 -4.57
CA ASN A 221 30.72 36.04 -5.53
C ASN A 221 30.77 34.52 -5.18
N GLU A 222 29.79 34.02 -4.41
CA GLU A 222 29.65 32.64 -3.95
C GLU A 222 28.71 31.82 -4.85
N GLU A 223 29.11 31.62 -6.12
CA GLU A 223 28.27 31.00 -7.15
C GLU A 223 27.86 29.55 -6.81
N GLU A 224 28.72 28.77 -6.16
CA GLU A 224 28.41 27.39 -5.77
C GLU A 224 27.29 27.31 -4.72
N LEU A 225 27.33 28.19 -3.71
CA LEU A 225 26.31 28.26 -2.65
C LEU A 225 24.97 28.74 -3.22
N PHE A 226 25.01 29.74 -4.11
CA PHE A 226 23.82 30.21 -4.83
C PHE A 226 23.14 29.08 -5.62
N GLN A 227 23.90 28.28 -6.38
CA GLN A 227 23.31 27.17 -7.15
C GLN A 227 22.70 26.09 -6.25
N GLN A 228 23.36 25.77 -5.13
CA GLN A 228 22.82 24.81 -4.15
C GLN A 228 21.50 25.30 -3.54
N GLU A 229 21.44 26.55 -3.06
CA GLU A 229 20.21 27.10 -2.48
C GLU A 229 19.09 27.22 -3.51
N LYS A 230 19.42 27.61 -4.75
CA LYS A 230 18.46 27.66 -5.85
C LYS A 230 17.90 26.28 -6.17
N GLU A 231 18.74 25.25 -6.21
CA GLU A 231 18.29 23.87 -6.41
C GLU A 231 17.35 23.41 -5.28
N ASP A 232 17.67 23.74 -4.03
CA ASP A 232 16.86 23.35 -2.89
C ASP A 232 15.52 24.08 -2.85
N LEU A 233 15.50 25.37 -3.20
CA LEU A 233 14.27 26.12 -3.45
C LEU A 233 13.44 25.48 -4.56
N THR A 234 14.07 25.12 -5.67
CA THR A 234 13.40 24.48 -6.81
C THR A 234 12.80 23.13 -6.40
N LYS A 235 13.57 22.25 -5.73
CA LYS A 235 13.09 20.95 -5.24
C LYS A 235 11.89 21.10 -4.29
N ARG A 236 11.83 22.20 -3.53
CA ARG A 236 10.77 22.45 -2.55
C ARG A 236 9.51 23.06 -3.16
N LEU A 237 9.65 24.04 -4.04
CA LEU A 237 8.55 24.87 -4.51
C LEU A 237 8.09 24.56 -5.93
N TYR A 238 8.90 23.88 -6.75
CA TYR A 238 8.51 23.57 -8.12
C TYR A 238 7.27 22.66 -8.13
N PRO A 239 6.16 23.08 -8.77
CA PRO A 239 4.93 22.32 -8.75
C PRO A 239 5.11 21.01 -9.49
N THR A 240 4.96 19.91 -8.77
CA THR A 240 5.10 18.57 -9.31
C THR A 240 3.96 17.72 -8.81
N ILE A 241 3.37 16.94 -9.71
CA ILE A 241 2.41 15.90 -9.35
C ILE A 241 3.09 14.56 -9.54
N SER A 242 3.12 13.74 -8.49
CA SER A 242 3.59 12.35 -8.58
C SER A 242 2.45 11.38 -8.34
N ILE A 243 2.39 10.33 -9.16
CA ILE A 243 1.39 9.26 -9.08
C ILE A 243 2.12 7.96 -8.79
N GLU A 244 1.76 7.32 -7.68
CA GLU A 244 2.37 6.08 -7.21
C GLU A 244 1.29 5.01 -7.03
N ILE A 245 1.53 3.79 -7.53
CA ILE A 245 0.67 2.65 -7.21
C ILE A 245 1.07 2.16 -5.82
N ILE A 246 0.12 2.20 -4.88
CA ILE A 246 0.29 1.63 -3.54
C ILE A 246 0.21 0.10 -3.66
N ASN A 247 -0.86 -0.40 -4.26
CA ASN A 247 -1.07 -1.81 -4.57
C ASN A 247 -2.08 -1.97 -5.72
N ALA A 248 -2.08 -3.16 -6.31
CA ALA A 248 -3.05 -3.53 -7.33
C ALA A 248 -3.45 -5.00 -7.19
N GLY A 249 -4.54 -5.42 -7.82
CA GLY A 249 -4.91 -6.82 -7.82
C GLY A 249 -5.94 -7.15 -8.87
N ILE A 250 -6.04 -8.43 -9.22
CA ILE A 250 -7.12 -8.93 -10.07
C ILE A 250 -8.11 -9.65 -9.18
N PHE A 251 -9.34 -9.15 -9.13
CA PHE A 251 -10.40 -9.75 -8.34
C PHE A 251 -11.42 -10.33 -9.31
N TYR A 252 -11.76 -11.58 -9.11
CA TYR A 252 -12.77 -12.27 -9.89
C TYR A 252 -14.09 -12.20 -9.14
N ILE A 253 -15.03 -11.42 -9.69
CA ILE A 253 -16.30 -11.07 -9.05
C ILE A 253 -17.46 -11.61 -9.89
N SER A 254 -18.47 -12.18 -9.24
CA SER A 254 -19.69 -12.68 -9.87
C SER A 254 -20.47 -11.56 -10.58
N ASN A 255 -21.37 -11.94 -11.48
CA ASN A 255 -22.17 -10.99 -12.26
C ASN A 255 -23.16 -10.20 -11.39
N ASP A 256 -23.78 -10.88 -10.42
CA ASP A 256 -24.72 -10.29 -9.47
C ASP A 256 -24.02 -9.29 -8.54
N SER A 257 -22.85 -9.63 -7.99
CA SER A 257 -22.04 -8.69 -7.20
C SER A 257 -21.53 -7.53 -8.07
N THR A 258 -21.07 -7.80 -9.29
CA THR A 258 -20.70 -6.77 -10.27
C THR A 258 -21.83 -5.76 -10.52
N SER A 259 -23.07 -6.24 -10.64
CA SER A 259 -24.23 -5.38 -10.85
C SER A 259 -24.50 -4.47 -9.64
N LYS A 260 -24.36 -5.00 -8.42
CA LYS A 260 -24.48 -4.21 -7.18
C LYS A 260 -23.39 -3.14 -7.09
N LEU A 261 -22.14 -3.51 -7.39
CA LEU A 261 -21.00 -2.59 -7.40
C LEU A 261 -21.21 -1.40 -8.35
N MET A 262 -21.96 -1.57 -9.44
CA MET A 262 -22.29 -0.47 -10.37
C MET A 262 -23.51 0.37 -9.96
N MET A 263 -24.38 -0.16 -9.09
CA MET A 263 -25.60 0.52 -8.65
C MET A 263 -25.39 1.45 -7.45
N ASP A 264 -24.46 1.12 -6.56
CA ASP A 264 -24.12 1.99 -5.43
C ASP A 264 -23.51 3.30 -5.97
N LYS A 265 -24.15 4.44 -5.69
CA LYS A 265 -23.61 5.77 -6.04
C LYS A 265 -23.12 6.48 -4.81
#